data_AF-A0AAQ2T292-F1
#
_entry.id   AF-A0AAQ2T292-F1
#
_cell.length_a   1.000
_cell.length_b   1.000
_cell.length_c   1.000
_cell.angle_alpha   90.00
_cell.angle_beta   90.00
_cell.angle_gamma   90.00
#
_symmetry.space_group_name_H-M   'P 1'
#
loop_
_entity.id
_entity.type
_entity.pdbx_description
1 polymer ?
#
loop_
_entity_poly.entity_id
_entity_poly.type
_entity_poly.pdbx_seq_one_letter_code
_entity_poly.pdbx_strand_id
1 'polypeptide(L)'
;MSKIVVDQVLTNVVQGYQIPESVGHLLFPRVTVTKSGGKVVMFTDKDGRNPPSELTAGRIRIGYKFTPIFPMERITFEREVTGEFLLNLKSVNLGGL
;
A
#
# COMPACT_ATOMS: atom_id res chain seq x y z
N MET A 1 -9.26 -12.06 21.91
CA MET A 1 -8.79 -11.50 20.62
C MET A 1 -9.88 -11.73 19.60
N SER A 2 -10.49 -10.68 19.05
CA SER A 2 -11.44 -10.81 17.95
C SER A 2 -10.70 -11.27 16.68
N LYS A 3 -11.29 -12.21 15.95
CA LYS A 3 -10.74 -12.68 14.68
C LYS A 3 -10.95 -11.59 13.63
N ILE A 4 -9.87 -10.96 13.17
CA ILE A 4 -9.95 -10.08 11.99
C ILE A 4 -10.16 -10.99 10.78
N VAL A 5 -11.32 -10.85 10.13
CA VAL A 5 -11.63 -11.52 8.88
C VAL A 5 -11.46 -10.50 7.75
N VAL A 6 -10.64 -10.84 6.76
CA VAL A 6 -10.41 -9.96 5.61
C VAL A 6 -11.43 -10.29 4.53
N ASP A 7 -12.20 -9.29 4.12
CA ASP A 7 -13.07 -9.38 2.95
C ASP A 7 -12.24 -9.21 1.68
N GLN A 8 -12.17 -10.25 0.86
CA GLN A 8 -11.38 -10.25 -0.37
C GLN A 8 -11.96 -9.32 -1.45
N VAL A 9 -13.29 -9.18 -1.53
CA VAL A 9 -13.95 -8.33 -2.52
C VAL A 9 -13.67 -6.87 -2.22
N LEU A 10 -13.90 -6.45 -0.97
CA LEU A 10 -13.63 -5.06 -0.56
C LEU A 10 -12.13 -4.75 -0.61
N THR A 11 -11.27 -5.73 -0.32
CA THR A 11 -9.82 -5.58 -0.47
C THR A 11 -9.42 -5.26 -1.91
N ASN A 12 -9.97 -5.97 -2.90
CA ASN A 12 -9.68 -5.72 -4.31
C ASN A 12 -10.14 -4.32 -4.77
N VAL A 13 -11.30 -3.87 -4.29
CA VAL A 13 -11.80 -2.50 -4.58
C VAL A 13 -10.85 -1.45 -4.02
N VAL A 14 -10.39 -1.63 -2.77
CA VAL A 14 -9.44 -0.69 -2.13
C VAL A 14 -8.08 -0.69 -2.82
N GLN A 15 -7.58 -1.86 -3.25
CA GLN A 15 -6.31 -1.95 -3.98
C GLN A 15 -6.35 -1.20 -5.33
N GLY A 16 -7.52 -1.13 -5.97
CA GLY A 16 -7.74 -0.38 -7.21
C GLY A 16 -8.05 1.11 -7.03
N TYR A 17 -8.14 1.61 -5.78
CA TYR A 17 -8.53 3.00 -5.52
C TYR A 17 -7.46 4.00 -6.01
N GLN A 18 -7.90 5.00 -6.77
CA GLN A 18 -7.05 6.04 -7.34
C GLN A 18 -7.65 7.43 -7.10
N ILE A 19 -6.75 8.42 -6.94
CA ILE A 19 -7.07 9.84 -6.89
C ILE A 19 -6.27 10.50 -8.03
N PRO A 20 -6.89 10.82 -9.17
CA PRO A 20 -6.18 11.29 -10.36
C PRO A 20 -5.33 12.55 -10.13
N GLU A 21 -5.76 13.41 -9.21
CA GLU A 21 -5.11 14.67 -8.89
C GLU A 21 -3.88 14.49 -7.97
N SER A 22 -3.72 13.31 -7.37
CA SER A 22 -2.61 13.03 -6.45
C SER A 22 -1.36 12.59 -7.20
N VAL A 23 -0.32 13.40 -7.14
CA VAL A 23 1.00 13.10 -7.77
C VAL A 23 1.99 12.43 -6.82
N GLY A 24 1.64 12.23 -5.54
CA GLY A 24 2.55 11.70 -4.52
C GLY A 24 3.09 10.31 -4.86
N HIS A 25 2.28 9.47 -5.47
CA HIS A 25 2.66 8.11 -5.88
C HIS A 25 3.67 8.08 -7.04
N LEU A 26 3.78 9.16 -7.83
CA LEU A 26 4.78 9.31 -8.89
C LEU A 26 6.16 9.61 -8.31
N LEU A 27 6.20 10.40 -7.24
CA LEU A 27 7.44 10.75 -6.53
C LEU A 27 7.89 9.64 -5.58
N PHE A 28 6.92 8.96 -4.96
CA PHE A 28 7.15 7.89 -3.97
C PHE A 28 6.26 6.69 -4.29
N PRO A 29 6.72 5.76 -5.15
CA PRO A 29 5.93 4.58 -5.50
C PRO A 29 5.69 3.69 -4.28
N ARG A 30 4.52 3.04 -4.24
CA ARG A 30 4.18 2.07 -3.19
C ARG A 30 5.02 0.82 -3.36
N VAL A 31 5.71 0.40 -2.29
CA VAL A 31 6.52 -0.81 -2.27
C VAL A 31 6.11 -1.65 -1.06
N THR A 32 5.96 -2.96 -1.27
CA THR A 32 5.59 -3.89 -0.20
C THR A 32 6.75 -4.05 0.78
N VAL A 33 6.44 -3.91 2.08
CA VAL A 33 7.38 -4.16 3.18
C VAL A 33 6.79 -5.15 4.16
N THR A 34 7.63 -5.99 4.76
CA THR A 34 7.20 -7.04 5.69
C THR A 34 7.20 -6.61 7.15
N LYS A 35 7.89 -5.51 7.47
CA LYS A 35 8.01 -4.98 8.83
C LYS A 35 7.41 -3.58 8.90
N SER A 36 6.61 -3.33 9.94
CA SER A 36 6.02 -2.02 10.25
C SER A 36 7.03 -1.02 10.84
N GLY A 37 8.22 -1.47 11.18
CA GLY A 37 9.35 -0.64 11.62
C GLY A 37 10.64 -1.10 10.94
N GLY A 38 11.50 -0.15 10.57
CA GLY A 38 12.71 -0.46 9.83
C GLY A 38 13.54 0.76 9.49
N LYS A 39 14.63 0.52 8.76
CA LYS A 39 15.52 1.57 8.26
C LYS A 39 15.22 1.82 6.79
N VAL A 40 15.22 3.08 6.36
CA VAL A 40 15.06 3.42 4.94
C VAL A 40 16.34 3.04 4.20
N VAL A 41 16.19 2.33 3.07
CA VAL A 41 17.29 2.03 2.16
C VAL A 41 17.52 3.28 1.30
N MET A 42 18.61 4.00 1.56
CA MET A 42 19.01 5.16 0.77
C MET A 42 20.01 4.74 -0.30
N PHE A 43 19.74 5.10 -1.56
CA PHE A 43 20.65 4.90 -2.67
C PHE A 43 21.45 6.18 -2.88
N THR A 44 22.66 6.26 -2.33
CA THR A 44 23.60 7.34 -2.66
C THR A 44 24.83 6.78 -3.33
N ASP A 45 25.16 7.29 -4.52
CA ASP A 45 26.48 7.12 -5.12
C ASP A 45 27.34 8.36 -4.85
N LYS A 46 27.50 8.67 -3.56
CA LYS A 46 28.24 9.88 -3.14
C LYS A 46 29.70 9.87 -3.62
N ASP A 47 30.27 8.68 -3.85
CA ASP A 47 31.71 8.51 -4.10
C ASP A 47 32.03 7.83 -5.45
N GLY A 48 31.08 7.75 -6.40
CA GLY A 48 31.31 7.14 -7.73
C GLY A 48 31.66 5.65 -7.68
N ARG A 49 31.05 4.90 -6.75
CA ARG A 49 31.36 3.50 -6.45
C ARG A 49 30.71 2.51 -7.43
N ASN A 50 29.91 3.01 -8.37
CA ASN A 50 29.25 2.23 -9.42
C ASN A 50 29.76 2.64 -10.82
N PRO A 51 31.00 2.26 -11.19
CA PRO A 51 31.49 2.54 -12.53
C PRO A 51 30.64 1.84 -13.60
N PRO A 52 30.55 2.40 -14.82
CA PRO A 52 29.70 1.87 -15.89
C PRO A 52 29.91 0.38 -16.18
N SER A 53 31.16 -0.11 -16.05
CA SER A 53 31.52 -1.51 -16.24
C SER A 53 30.85 -2.47 -15.25
N GLU A 54 30.67 -2.08 -13.98
CA GLU A 54 29.99 -2.90 -12.97
C GLU A 54 28.47 -2.88 -13.18
N LEU A 55 27.92 -1.73 -13.61
CA LEU A 55 26.50 -1.60 -13.95
C LEU A 55 26.12 -2.46 -15.16
N THR A 56 26.97 -2.51 -16.20
CA THR A 56 26.76 -3.41 -17.35
C THR A 56 26.88 -4.88 -16.97
N ALA A 57 27.67 -5.20 -15.94
CA ALA A 57 27.75 -6.54 -15.36
C ALA A 57 26.61 -6.89 -14.38
N GLY A 58 25.61 -5.99 -14.22
CA GLY A 58 24.46 -6.19 -13.34
C GLY A 58 24.78 -6.07 -11.84
N ARG A 59 25.92 -5.47 -11.49
CA ARG A 59 26.37 -5.32 -10.10
C ARG A 59 26.22 -3.88 -9.66
N ILE A 60 25.50 -3.67 -8.55
CA ILE A 60 25.30 -2.35 -7.95
C ILE A 60 25.73 -2.38 -6.49
N ARG A 61 26.63 -1.48 -6.13
CA ARG A 61 26.99 -1.17 -4.74
C ARG A 61 26.05 -0.11 -4.21
N ILE A 62 25.25 -0.49 -3.23
CA ILE A 62 24.31 0.40 -2.54
C ILE A 62 24.96 0.83 -1.23
N GLY A 63 25.40 2.09 -1.16
CA GLY A 63 25.91 2.70 0.07
C GLY A 63 24.75 3.15 0.95
N TYR A 64 24.59 2.52 2.13
CA TYR A 64 23.61 2.96 3.11
C TYR A 64 24.14 4.20 3.86
N LYS A 65 23.42 5.33 3.81
CA LYS A 65 23.63 6.44 4.74
C LYS A 65 22.39 6.59 5.62
N PHE A 66 22.66 6.69 6.92
CA PHE A 66 21.68 6.60 7.99
C PHE A 66 20.89 7.91 8.12
N THR A 67 19.57 7.84 8.02
CA THR A 67 18.63 8.95 8.31
C THR A 67 17.60 8.42 9.31
N PRO A 68 17.21 9.20 10.35
CA PRO A 68 16.30 8.71 11.40
C PRO A 68 14.94 8.24 10.86
N ILE A 69 14.33 7.35 11.64
CA ILE A 69 13.24 6.44 11.27
C ILE A 69 11.91 7.20 11.15
N PHE A 70 11.16 6.97 10.05
CA PHE A 70 9.72 7.24 10.04
C PHE A 70 8.99 6.04 10.66
N PRO A 71 8.33 6.17 11.83
CA PRO A 71 7.47 5.12 12.34
C PRO A 71 6.26 4.95 11.40
N MET A 72 5.93 3.72 10.99
CA MET A 72 4.64 3.49 10.34
C MET A 72 3.57 3.42 11.41
N GLU A 73 2.85 4.51 11.61
CA GLU A 73 1.71 4.54 12.52
C GLU A 73 0.58 3.66 11.98
N ARG A 74 0.09 2.75 12.82
CA ARG A 74 -1.07 1.91 12.48
C ARG A 74 -2.35 2.73 12.67
N ILE A 75 -2.68 3.54 11.67
CA ILE A 75 -3.95 4.27 11.64
C ILE A 75 -5.00 3.36 11.01
N THR A 76 -6.00 2.96 11.79
CA THR A 76 -7.15 2.17 11.32
C THR A 76 -8.38 3.07 11.36
N PHE A 77 -9.07 3.22 10.24
CA PHE A 77 -10.35 3.93 10.17
C PHE A 77 -11.48 2.92 10.07
N GLU A 78 -12.55 3.15 10.82
CA GLU A 78 -13.79 2.41 10.69
C GLU A 78 -14.71 3.14 9.72
N ARG A 79 -15.32 2.41 8.80
CA ARG A 79 -16.29 2.97 7.84
C ARG A 79 -17.63 2.29 8.04
N GLU A 80 -18.65 3.10 8.27
CA GLU A 80 -20.03 2.67 8.47
C GLU A 80 -20.85 2.86 7.20
N VAL A 81 -21.76 1.93 6.92
CA VAL A 81 -22.81 2.08 5.91
C VAL A 81 -24.12 2.30 6.65
N THR A 82 -24.70 3.50 6.52
CA THR A 82 -25.94 3.83 7.19
C THR A 82 -27.14 3.21 6.48
N GLY A 83 -28.17 2.83 7.25
CA GLY A 83 -29.37 2.14 6.74
C GLY A 83 -30.20 2.97 5.75
N GLU A 84 -29.95 4.28 5.68
CA GLU A 84 -30.61 5.20 4.75
C GLU A 84 -30.36 4.82 3.27
N PHE A 85 -29.21 4.20 2.99
CA PHE A 85 -28.83 3.80 1.63
C PHE A 85 -29.08 2.31 1.35
N LEU A 86 -29.68 1.58 2.29
CA LEU A 86 -29.94 0.15 2.15
C LEU A 86 -31.38 -0.10 1.70
N LEU A 87 -31.55 -0.66 0.50
CA LEU A 87 -32.83 -1.21 0.08
C LEU A 87 -33.09 -2.49 0.88
N ASN A 88 -34.21 -2.53 1.60
CA ASN A 88 -34.62 -3.71 2.36
C ASN A 88 -35.27 -4.73 1.43
N LEU A 89 -34.46 -5.60 0.81
CA LEU A 89 -34.92 -6.71 0.00
C LEU A 89 -35.40 -7.87 0.89
N LYS A 90 -36.42 -7.65 1.73
CA LYS A 90 -37.15 -8.75 2.36
C LYS A 90 -37.96 -9.46 1.27
N SER A 91 -37.37 -10.53 0.75
CA SER A 91 -37.98 -11.54 -0.13
C SER A 91 -38.89 -10.97 -1.23
N VAL A 92 -38.36 -10.79 -2.44
CA VAL A 92 -39.22 -11.00 -3.61
C VAL A 92 -39.50 -12.51 -3.65
N ASN A 93 -40.59 -12.91 -3.00
CA ASN A 93 -41.28 -14.14 -3.35
C ASN A 93 -41.78 -13.89 -4.78
N LEU A 94 -41.09 -14.44 -5.79
CA LEU A 94 -41.70 -14.67 -7.10
C LEU A 94 -42.74 -15.79 -6.93
N GLY A 95 -43.80 -15.47 -6.20
CA GLY A 95 -44.96 -16.32 -6.02
C GLY A 95 -45.86 -16.16 -7.23
N GLY A 96 -45.90 -17.21 -8.05
CA GLY A 96 -47.04 -17.57 -8.89
C GLY A 96 -47.43 -16.58 -9.97
N LEU A 97 -46.82 -16.73 -11.15
CA LEU A 97 -47.49 -16.70 -12.46
C LEU A 97 -46.82 -17.75 -13.34
#